data_AF-A0A928NWV6-F1
#
_entry.id   AF-A0A928NWV6-F1
#
_cell.length_a   1.000
_cell.length_b   1.000
_cell.length_c   1.000
_cell.angle_alpha   90.00
_cell.angle_beta   90.00
_cell.angle_gamma   90.00
#
_symmetry.space_group_name_H-M   'P 1'
#
loop_
_entity.id
_entity.type
_entity.pdbx_description
1 polymer ?
#
loop_
_entity_poly.entity_id
_entity_poly.type
_entity_poly.pdbx_seq_one_letter_code
_entity_poly.pdbx_strand_id
1 'polypeptide(L)'
;MRCVSTIIRFIKENCRGSVSVEAAIILPFMFLIFFVFVSIFQYAAAYLNVYQAADMTARYMSYYSGIYYREGLKQLDGYMTQTLYNEFGDKGSVAAEVFTGVTDNVACCAMANIIFNRQIEKNSNIPINNFYAIEKVSFAGSSFFKSGSKFELKVNCCIDTFFPLPEFFYKGYFIDIEIKGNGWLGGDYFIKESEPSVWELENFERGKIIEEYLGCNLPYDYPVVDSFDRKKGMVTLVRSIDHTTKTYLKTEQLKRTLEESLFKLCNFKGTEGHSDIDGDNVIRADKIKKRKLILVVPENDMTAAQTKVILEFSTKCVFSNVEFVLEKYQISY
;
A
#
# COMPACT_ATOMS: atom_id res chain seq x y z
N MET A 1 -83.78 20.68 8.36
CA MET A 1 -82.41 20.78 8.95
C MET A 1 -82.00 19.63 9.89
N ARG A 2 -82.86 18.66 10.26
CA ARG A 2 -82.45 17.53 11.12
C ARG A 2 -81.78 16.35 10.37
N CYS A 3 -82.18 16.03 9.14
CA CYS A 3 -81.59 14.90 8.38
C CYS A 3 -80.10 15.06 8.02
N VAL A 4 -79.65 16.28 7.69
CA VAL A 4 -78.25 16.53 7.31
C VAL A 4 -77.31 16.33 8.51
N SER A 5 -77.76 16.71 9.72
CA SER A 5 -76.97 16.51 10.94
C SER A 5 -76.78 15.04 11.30
N THR A 6 -77.77 14.20 11.02
CA THR A 6 -77.71 12.76 11.28
C THR A 6 -76.79 12.04 10.28
N ILE A 7 -76.80 12.44 9.01
CA ILE A 7 -75.93 11.89 7.98
C ILE A 7 -74.46 12.25 8.24
N ILE A 8 -74.17 13.50 8.63
CA ILE A 8 -72.80 13.93 8.96
C ILE A 8 -72.27 13.21 10.20
N ARG A 9 -73.14 12.96 11.20
CA ARG A 9 -72.76 12.21 12.41
C ARG A 9 -72.49 10.73 12.11
N PHE A 10 -73.29 10.13 11.22
CA PHE A 10 -73.12 8.74 10.79
C PHE A 10 -71.83 8.52 9.97
N ILE A 11 -71.48 9.46 9.07
CA ILE A 11 -70.22 9.42 8.31
C ILE A 11 -69.02 9.58 9.26
N LYS A 12 -69.11 10.47 10.25
CA LYS A 12 -68.02 10.71 11.22
C LYS A 12 -67.79 9.53 12.17
N GLU A 13 -68.82 8.76 12.50
CA GLU A 13 -68.72 7.57 13.36
C GLU A 13 -68.26 6.31 12.58
N ASN A 14 -68.58 6.20 11.28
CA ASN A 14 -68.18 5.05 10.43
C ASN A 14 -66.84 5.22 9.66
N CYS A 15 -66.29 6.43 9.53
CA CYS A 15 -65.00 6.66 8.84
C CYS A 15 -63.75 6.38 9.72
N ARG A 16 -63.89 5.73 10.89
CA ARG A 16 -62.75 5.30 11.70
C ARG A 16 -61.90 4.21 11.05
N GLY A 17 -62.42 3.54 10.02
CA GLY A 17 -61.67 2.57 9.21
C GLY A 17 -60.79 3.21 8.13
N SER A 18 -61.06 4.43 7.66
CA SER A 18 -60.38 4.98 6.48
C SER A 18 -58.93 5.37 6.76
N VAL A 19 -58.64 5.92 7.95
CA VAL A 19 -57.27 6.27 8.35
C VAL A 19 -56.38 5.04 8.45
N SER A 20 -56.94 3.89 8.88
CA SER A 20 -56.19 2.64 8.95
C SER A 20 -55.98 2.01 7.57
N VAL A 21 -56.92 2.20 6.64
CA VAL A 21 -56.79 1.72 5.24
C VAL A 21 -55.80 2.58 4.45
N GLU A 22 -55.83 3.90 4.62
CA GLU A 22 -54.84 4.81 4.01
C GLU A 22 -53.44 4.51 4.56
N ALA A 23 -53.28 4.37 5.88
CA ALA A 23 -52.00 3.98 6.47
C ALA A 23 -51.54 2.59 6.01
N ALA A 24 -52.46 1.63 5.83
CA ALA A 24 -52.14 0.29 5.35
C ALA A 24 -51.67 0.26 3.89
N ILE A 25 -51.97 1.29 3.08
CA ILE A 25 -51.49 1.41 1.69
C ILE A 25 -50.24 2.29 1.63
N ILE A 26 -50.21 3.40 2.37
CA ILE A 26 -49.11 4.37 2.35
C ILE A 26 -47.83 3.77 2.92
N LEU A 27 -47.93 2.98 3.99
CA LEU A 27 -46.76 2.46 4.70
C LEU A 27 -45.97 1.42 3.87
N PRO A 28 -46.60 0.43 3.20
CA PRO A 28 -45.92 -0.41 2.22
C PRO A 28 -45.30 0.37 1.06
N PHE A 29 -45.99 1.42 0.56
CA PHE A 29 -45.48 2.25 -0.52
C PHE A 29 -44.24 3.06 -0.11
N MET A 30 -44.24 3.61 1.11
CA MET A 30 -43.07 4.28 1.68
C MET A 30 -41.89 3.33 1.85
N PHE A 31 -42.12 2.11 2.35
CA PHE A 31 -41.05 1.11 2.45
C PHE A 31 -40.51 0.72 1.08
N LEU A 32 -41.36 0.61 0.06
CA LEU A 32 -40.92 0.34 -1.31
C LEU A 32 -39.99 1.46 -1.83
N ILE A 33 -40.35 2.73 -1.62
CA ILE A 33 -39.47 3.86 -1.98
C ILE A 33 -38.14 3.80 -1.21
N PHE A 34 -38.19 3.52 0.08
CA PHE A 34 -37.00 3.41 0.92
C PHE A 34 -36.06 2.28 0.45
N PHE A 35 -36.60 1.09 0.15
CA PHE A 35 -35.81 -0.03 -0.36
C PHE A 35 -35.22 0.25 -1.74
N VAL A 36 -35.95 0.95 -2.61
CA VAL A 36 -35.41 1.41 -3.90
C VAL A 36 -34.23 2.35 -3.69
N PHE A 37 -34.34 3.31 -2.77
CA PHE A 37 -33.25 4.23 -2.46
C PHE A 37 -32.01 3.51 -1.91
N VAL A 38 -32.20 2.57 -0.98
CA VAL A 38 -31.10 1.76 -0.41
C VAL A 38 -30.44 0.91 -1.50
N SER A 39 -31.22 0.29 -2.39
CA SER A 39 -30.69 -0.50 -3.50
C SER A 39 -29.85 0.33 -4.47
N ILE A 40 -30.30 1.55 -4.82
CA ILE A 40 -29.52 2.47 -5.66
C ILE A 40 -28.20 2.82 -4.98
N PHE A 41 -28.21 3.08 -3.67
CA PHE A 41 -27.00 3.39 -2.92
C PHE A 41 -26.01 2.21 -2.89
N GLN A 42 -26.51 0.98 -2.70
CA GLN A 42 -25.69 -0.24 -2.77
C GLN A 42 -25.06 -0.43 -4.14
N TYR A 43 -25.84 -0.23 -5.21
CA TYR A 43 -25.33 -0.30 -6.57
C TYR A 43 -24.25 0.76 -6.84
N ALA A 44 -24.46 2.00 -6.41
CA ALA A 44 -23.48 3.07 -6.57
C ALA A 44 -22.17 2.79 -5.83
N ALA A 45 -22.25 2.27 -4.60
CA ALA A 45 -21.07 1.87 -3.82
C ALA A 45 -20.32 0.72 -4.50
N ALA A 46 -21.04 -0.31 -4.97
CA ALA A 46 -20.48 -1.43 -5.72
C ALA A 46 -19.80 -0.96 -7.01
N TYR A 47 -20.46 -0.10 -7.78
CA TYR A 47 -19.92 0.48 -9.01
C TYR A 47 -18.62 1.23 -8.75
N LEU A 48 -18.56 2.09 -7.73
CA LEU A 48 -17.36 2.85 -7.41
C LEU A 48 -16.19 1.94 -7.00
N ASN A 49 -16.46 0.88 -6.23
CA ASN A 49 -15.44 -0.07 -5.81
C ASN A 49 -14.89 -0.87 -7.01
N VAL A 50 -15.77 -1.41 -7.86
CA VAL A 50 -15.38 -2.10 -9.10
C VAL A 50 -14.60 -1.16 -10.03
N TYR A 51 -15.04 0.10 -10.17
CA TYR A 51 -14.34 1.09 -10.99
C TYR A 51 -12.93 1.40 -10.49
N GLN A 52 -12.76 1.64 -9.19
CA GLN A 52 -11.44 1.88 -8.61
C GLN A 52 -10.51 0.67 -8.75
N ALA A 53 -11.03 -0.55 -8.54
CA ALA A 53 -10.28 -1.77 -8.74
C ALA A 53 -9.88 -1.97 -10.21
N ALA A 54 -10.78 -1.67 -11.15
CA ALA A 54 -10.51 -1.75 -12.59
C ALA A 54 -9.47 -0.70 -13.03
N ASP A 55 -9.57 0.55 -12.56
CA ASP A 55 -8.59 1.61 -12.88
C ASP A 55 -7.19 1.26 -12.39
N MET A 56 -7.07 0.81 -11.13
CA MET A 56 -5.77 0.36 -10.61
C MET A 56 -5.23 -0.81 -11.41
N THR A 57 -6.07 -1.80 -11.74
CA THR A 57 -5.68 -2.95 -12.56
C THR A 57 -5.17 -2.51 -13.94
N ALA A 58 -5.83 -1.55 -14.59
CA ALA A 58 -5.41 -1.00 -15.86
C ALA A 58 -4.05 -0.28 -15.77
N ARG A 59 -3.78 0.47 -14.69
CA ARG A 59 -2.47 1.10 -14.46
C ARG A 59 -1.37 0.06 -14.32
N TYR A 60 -1.60 -0.98 -13.52
CA TYR A 60 -0.65 -2.08 -13.39
C TYR A 60 -0.38 -2.75 -14.75
N MET A 61 -1.43 -3.03 -15.53
CA MET A 61 -1.28 -3.59 -16.89
C MET A 61 -0.47 -2.68 -17.83
N SER A 62 -0.62 -1.36 -17.69
CA SER A 62 0.16 -0.38 -18.46
C SER A 62 1.66 -0.42 -18.12
N TYR A 63 2.02 -0.66 -16.85
CA TYR A 63 3.42 -0.84 -16.45
C TYR A 63 4.00 -2.17 -16.93
N TYR A 64 3.23 -3.26 -16.82
CA TYR A 64 3.68 -4.60 -17.19
C TYR A 64 3.93 -4.78 -18.69
N SER A 65 3.35 -3.93 -19.54
CA SER A 65 3.60 -3.96 -20.99
C SER A 65 5.07 -3.65 -21.35
N GLY A 66 5.78 -2.90 -20.51
CA GLY A 66 7.20 -2.56 -20.75
C GLY A 66 8.10 -3.79 -20.65
N ILE A 67 7.81 -4.67 -19.69
CA ILE A 67 8.52 -5.94 -19.51
C ILE A 67 8.13 -6.93 -20.61
N TYR A 68 6.85 -6.94 -20.99
CA TYR A 68 6.32 -7.74 -22.09
C TYR A 68 6.97 -7.40 -23.45
N TYR A 69 7.19 -6.11 -23.73
CA TYR A 69 7.78 -5.64 -25.00
C TYR A 69 9.31 -5.80 -25.06
N ARG A 70 10.02 -5.63 -23.94
CA ARG A 70 11.48 -5.63 -23.91
C ARG A 70 12.12 -7.03 -23.88
N GLU A 71 11.56 -7.97 -23.12
CA GLU A 71 12.28 -9.21 -22.76
C GLU A 71 11.71 -10.49 -23.39
N GLY A 72 10.49 -10.47 -23.94
CA GLY A 72 9.81 -11.70 -24.35
C GLY A 72 9.53 -12.66 -23.17
N LEU A 73 8.47 -13.44 -23.29
CA LEU A 73 7.80 -14.12 -22.17
C LEU A 73 8.64 -15.10 -21.32
N LYS A 74 9.87 -15.47 -21.71
CA LYS A 74 10.69 -16.43 -20.95
C LYS A 74 11.28 -15.88 -19.64
N GLN A 75 11.58 -14.58 -19.55
CA GLN A 75 12.05 -13.97 -18.30
C GLN A 75 10.89 -13.45 -17.44
N LEU A 76 9.76 -13.15 -18.08
CA LEU A 76 8.54 -12.73 -17.39
C LEU A 76 8.09 -13.82 -16.42
N ASP A 77 8.16 -15.11 -16.81
CA ASP A 77 7.78 -16.26 -15.96
C ASP A 77 8.50 -16.30 -14.60
N GLY A 78 9.82 -16.06 -14.59
CA GLY A 78 10.62 -16.06 -13.35
C GLY A 78 10.36 -14.85 -12.45
N TYR A 79 10.30 -13.65 -13.03
CA TYR A 79 10.00 -12.43 -12.27
C TYR A 79 8.55 -12.40 -11.77
N MET A 80 7.62 -12.90 -12.58
CA MET A 80 6.19 -13.04 -12.25
C MET A 80 5.95 -14.00 -11.11
N THR A 81 6.54 -15.19 -11.19
CA THR A 81 6.40 -16.21 -10.14
C THR A 81 6.93 -15.67 -8.81
N GLN A 82 8.07 -14.98 -8.84
CA GLN A 82 8.66 -14.36 -7.66
C GLN A 82 7.81 -13.22 -7.11
N THR A 83 7.31 -12.33 -7.97
CA THR A 83 6.50 -11.18 -7.56
C THR A 83 5.14 -11.62 -7.03
N LEU A 84 4.47 -12.56 -7.71
CA LEU A 84 3.19 -13.12 -7.27
C LEU A 84 3.33 -13.91 -5.96
N TYR A 85 4.44 -14.64 -5.79
CA TYR A 85 4.73 -15.33 -4.53
C TYR A 85 4.96 -14.34 -3.38
N ASN A 86 5.75 -13.29 -3.61
CA ASN A 86 6.04 -12.26 -2.60
C ASN A 86 4.80 -11.45 -2.24
N GLU A 87 3.91 -11.20 -3.20
CA GLU A 87 2.72 -10.38 -3.00
C GLU A 87 1.50 -11.15 -2.46
N PHE A 88 1.40 -12.46 -2.74
CA PHE A 88 0.18 -13.26 -2.51
C PHE A 88 0.41 -14.60 -1.76
N GLY A 89 1.65 -14.95 -1.41
CA GLY A 89 1.98 -16.18 -0.69
C GLY A 89 1.56 -17.45 -1.47
N ASP A 90 0.98 -18.43 -0.78
CA ASP A 90 0.56 -19.72 -1.36
C ASP A 90 -0.45 -19.60 -2.51
N LYS A 91 -1.26 -18.54 -2.58
CA LYS A 91 -2.18 -18.31 -3.72
C LYS A 91 -1.44 -17.90 -4.99
N GLY A 92 -0.20 -17.42 -4.88
CA GLY A 92 0.66 -17.04 -6.00
C GLY A 92 1.23 -18.24 -6.77
N SER A 93 1.35 -19.43 -6.13
CA SER A 93 1.88 -20.64 -6.78
C SER A 93 0.88 -21.26 -7.75
N VAL A 94 -0.40 -21.28 -7.38
CA VAL A 94 -1.50 -21.76 -8.24
C VAL A 94 -1.65 -20.87 -9.47
N ALA A 95 -1.45 -19.56 -9.31
CA ALA A 95 -1.40 -18.64 -10.43
C ALA A 95 -0.23 -18.99 -11.36
N ALA A 96 0.98 -19.16 -10.84
CA ALA A 96 2.19 -19.52 -11.58
C ALA A 96 2.06 -20.81 -12.40
N GLU A 97 1.46 -21.87 -11.84
CA GLU A 97 1.23 -23.13 -12.59
C GLU A 97 0.23 -22.99 -13.75
N VAL A 98 -0.74 -22.07 -13.65
CA VAL A 98 -1.68 -21.79 -14.74
C VAL A 98 -1.02 -20.97 -15.86
N PHE A 99 0.05 -20.22 -15.57
CA PHE A 99 0.75 -19.36 -16.53
C PHE A 99 1.64 -20.14 -17.52
N THR A 100 2.12 -21.33 -17.19
CA THR A 100 3.13 -22.06 -17.99
C THR A 100 2.61 -22.64 -19.32
N GLY A 101 1.35 -22.40 -19.70
CA GLY A 101 0.75 -23.05 -20.87
C GLY A 101 -0.21 -22.23 -21.72
N VAL A 102 -0.38 -20.91 -21.49
CA VAL A 102 -1.48 -20.17 -22.14
C VAL A 102 -1.01 -18.95 -22.94
N THR A 103 -1.72 -18.71 -24.05
CA THR A 103 -1.52 -17.59 -24.98
C THR A 103 -1.43 -16.25 -24.25
N ASP A 104 -0.62 -15.33 -24.79
CA ASP A 104 -0.24 -14.05 -24.19
C ASP A 104 -1.40 -13.26 -23.57
N ASN A 105 -2.57 -13.27 -24.22
CA ASN A 105 -3.78 -12.59 -23.75
C ASN A 105 -4.39 -13.25 -22.50
N VAL A 106 -4.30 -14.57 -22.38
CA VAL A 106 -4.84 -15.31 -21.24
C VAL A 106 -3.98 -15.12 -20.00
N ALA A 107 -2.65 -15.03 -20.17
CA ALA A 107 -1.77 -14.64 -19.07
C ALA A 107 -2.14 -13.23 -18.56
N CYS A 108 -2.24 -12.24 -19.44
CA CYS A 108 -2.66 -10.88 -19.04
C CYS A 108 -4.04 -10.87 -18.36
N CYS A 109 -5.01 -11.65 -18.85
CA CYS A 109 -6.31 -11.80 -18.19
C CYS A 109 -6.23 -12.44 -16.80
N ALA A 110 -5.40 -13.48 -16.62
CA ALA A 110 -5.21 -14.13 -15.33
C ALA A 110 -4.58 -13.17 -14.31
N MET A 111 -3.56 -12.40 -14.74
CA MET A 111 -2.96 -11.36 -13.91
C MET A 111 -3.97 -10.25 -13.57
N ALA A 112 -4.78 -9.81 -14.53
CA ALA A 112 -5.80 -8.78 -14.29
C ALA A 112 -6.79 -9.24 -13.22
N ASN A 113 -7.19 -10.50 -13.28
CA ASN A 113 -8.08 -11.11 -12.29
C ASN A 113 -7.47 -11.12 -10.89
N ILE A 114 -6.19 -11.52 -10.75
CA ILE A 114 -5.50 -11.55 -9.46
C ILE A 114 -5.40 -10.15 -8.84
N ILE A 115 -4.93 -9.17 -9.61
CA ILE A 115 -4.77 -7.78 -9.16
C ILE A 115 -6.13 -7.18 -8.79
N PHE A 116 -7.14 -7.38 -9.63
CA PHE A 116 -8.48 -6.87 -9.40
C PHE A 116 -9.09 -7.43 -8.11
N ASN A 117 -9.05 -8.75 -7.91
CA ASN A 117 -9.61 -9.37 -6.71
C ASN A 117 -8.90 -8.92 -5.44
N ARG A 118 -7.58 -8.66 -5.49
CA ARG A 118 -6.85 -8.05 -4.36
C ARG A 118 -7.40 -6.67 -3.99
N GLN A 119 -7.69 -5.84 -4.98
CA GLN A 119 -8.22 -4.50 -4.72
C GLN A 119 -9.62 -4.58 -4.13
N ILE A 120 -10.44 -5.53 -4.60
CA ILE A 120 -11.75 -5.80 -3.99
C ILE A 120 -11.61 -6.26 -2.54
N GLU A 121 -10.73 -7.23 -2.25
CA GLU A 121 -10.47 -7.74 -0.89
C GLU A 121 -9.95 -6.63 0.05
N LYS A 122 -9.04 -5.77 -0.41
CA LYS A 122 -8.54 -4.63 0.37
C LYS A 122 -9.67 -3.65 0.71
N ASN A 123 -10.58 -3.44 -0.22
CA ASN A 123 -11.72 -2.55 -0.04
C ASN A 123 -12.83 -3.22 0.79
N SER A 124 -12.89 -4.55 0.93
CA SER A 124 -13.89 -5.26 1.75
C SER A 124 -13.88 -4.87 3.24
N ASN A 125 -12.80 -4.29 3.75
CA ASN A 125 -12.71 -3.79 5.13
C ASN A 125 -13.52 -2.51 5.40
N ILE A 126 -14.15 -1.93 4.38
CA ILE A 126 -15.03 -0.76 4.51
C ILE A 126 -16.45 -1.24 4.89
N PRO A 127 -17.07 -0.77 5.99
CA PRO A 127 -18.36 -1.26 6.48
C PRO A 127 -19.51 -1.22 5.46
N ILE A 128 -19.47 -0.28 4.51
CA ILE A 128 -20.46 -0.13 3.43
C ILE A 128 -20.41 -1.33 2.45
N ASN A 129 -19.29 -2.01 2.35
CA ASN A 129 -19.08 -3.13 1.43
C ASN A 129 -19.63 -4.46 1.95
N ASN A 130 -20.16 -4.50 3.19
CA ASN A 130 -20.89 -5.65 3.72
C ASN A 130 -22.33 -5.76 3.17
N PHE A 131 -22.80 -4.76 2.42
CA PHE A 131 -24.18 -4.69 1.91
C PHE A 131 -24.35 -5.20 0.47
N TYR A 132 -23.25 -5.61 -0.17
CA TYR A 132 -23.24 -6.21 -1.50
C TYR A 132 -22.04 -7.14 -1.65
N ALA A 133 -22.15 -8.16 -2.50
CA ALA A 133 -21.04 -9.01 -2.90
C ALA A 133 -20.80 -8.86 -4.41
N ILE A 134 -19.53 -8.91 -4.81
CA ILE A 134 -19.15 -8.91 -6.23
C ILE A 134 -18.84 -10.35 -6.60
N GLU A 135 -19.63 -10.90 -7.50
CA GLU A 135 -19.53 -12.27 -7.96
C GLU A 135 -19.25 -12.35 -9.46
N LYS A 136 -18.77 -13.53 -9.91
CA LYS A 136 -18.63 -13.87 -11.33
C LYS A 136 -17.85 -12.81 -12.13
N VAL A 137 -16.77 -12.29 -11.56
CA VAL A 137 -15.86 -11.37 -12.24
C VAL A 137 -15.26 -12.07 -13.46
N SER A 138 -15.43 -11.46 -14.63
CA SER A 138 -14.96 -11.98 -15.90
C SER A 138 -14.26 -10.88 -16.69
N PHE A 139 -13.10 -11.23 -17.23
CA PHE A 139 -12.33 -10.37 -18.12
C PHE A 139 -12.56 -10.69 -19.60
N ALA A 140 -13.63 -11.44 -19.90
CA ALA A 140 -13.98 -11.82 -21.26
C ALA A 140 -14.12 -10.59 -22.17
N GLY A 141 -13.51 -10.67 -23.35
CA GLY A 141 -13.46 -9.53 -24.29
C GLY A 141 -12.30 -8.55 -24.05
N SER A 142 -11.51 -8.74 -22.99
CA SER A 142 -10.24 -8.00 -22.84
C SER A 142 -9.25 -8.37 -23.92
N SER A 143 -8.52 -7.38 -24.42
CA SER A 143 -7.46 -7.58 -25.40
C SER A 143 -6.20 -6.83 -25.00
N PHE A 144 -5.10 -7.56 -24.86
CA PHE A 144 -3.83 -7.01 -24.46
C PHE A 144 -2.84 -7.11 -25.62
N PHE A 145 -2.26 -5.98 -26.01
CA PHE A 145 -1.08 -5.84 -26.87
C PHE A 145 -1.16 -6.52 -28.26
N LYS A 146 -2.36 -6.83 -28.77
CA LYS A 146 -2.58 -7.45 -30.09
C LYS A 146 -2.03 -6.64 -31.27
N SER A 147 -1.77 -5.33 -31.10
CA SER A 147 -1.29 -4.44 -32.17
C SER A 147 -0.34 -3.37 -31.62
N GLY A 148 0.61 -3.77 -30.78
CA GLY A 148 1.61 -2.88 -30.18
C GLY A 148 1.26 -2.51 -28.74
N SER A 149 1.28 -1.20 -28.40
CA SER A 149 1.14 -0.71 -27.03
C SER A 149 -0.25 -0.93 -26.46
N LYS A 150 -1.28 -0.96 -27.29
CA LYS A 150 -2.65 -0.75 -26.82
C LYS A 150 -3.17 -1.96 -26.04
N PHE A 151 -3.91 -1.68 -24.98
CA PHE A 151 -4.71 -2.68 -24.30
C PHE A 151 -6.13 -2.16 -24.03
N GLU A 152 -7.04 -3.11 -23.93
CA GLU A 152 -8.44 -2.92 -23.63
C GLU A 152 -8.80 -3.89 -22.51
N LEU A 153 -8.99 -3.34 -21.31
CA LEU A 153 -9.44 -4.09 -20.15
C LEU A 153 -10.96 -4.00 -20.09
N LYS A 154 -11.63 -5.14 -20.20
CA LYS A 154 -13.08 -5.27 -19.98
C LYS A 154 -13.31 -6.05 -18.71
N VAL A 155 -14.04 -5.47 -17.77
CA VAL A 155 -14.44 -6.12 -16.52
C VAL A 155 -15.95 -6.24 -16.56
N ASN A 156 -16.44 -7.48 -16.50
CA ASN A 156 -17.86 -7.77 -16.37
C ASN A 156 -18.03 -8.50 -15.04
N CYS A 157 -18.86 -7.98 -14.14
CA CYS A 157 -19.15 -8.66 -12.88
C CYS A 157 -20.63 -8.57 -12.51
N CYS A 158 -21.07 -9.54 -11.72
CA CYS A 158 -22.42 -9.59 -11.17
C CYS A 158 -22.37 -9.05 -9.74
N ILE A 159 -23.26 -8.13 -9.39
CA ILE A 159 -23.43 -7.71 -8.01
C ILE A 159 -24.56 -8.52 -7.40
N ASP A 160 -24.29 -9.16 -6.27
CA ASP A 160 -25.31 -9.65 -5.36
C ASP A 160 -25.57 -8.59 -4.29
N THR A 161 -26.82 -8.15 -4.15
CA THR A 161 -27.20 -7.06 -3.24
C THR A 161 -28.01 -7.60 -2.08
N PHE A 162 -27.73 -7.14 -0.87
CA PHE A 162 -28.43 -7.62 0.33
C PHE A 162 -29.95 -7.35 0.28
N PHE A 163 -30.39 -6.26 -0.36
CA PHE A 163 -31.81 -5.97 -0.58
C PHE A 163 -32.17 -6.20 -2.05
N PRO A 164 -32.91 -7.28 -2.39
CA PRO A 164 -33.34 -7.52 -3.75
C PRO A 164 -34.42 -6.50 -4.14
N LEU A 165 -34.26 -5.83 -5.29
CA LEU A 165 -35.39 -5.15 -5.92
C LEU A 165 -36.40 -6.17 -6.45
N PRO A 166 -37.68 -5.77 -6.64
CA PRO A 166 -38.66 -6.60 -7.33
C PRO A 166 -38.08 -7.15 -8.64
N GLU A 167 -38.36 -8.43 -8.94
CA GLU A 167 -37.82 -9.17 -10.10
C GLU A 167 -37.95 -8.43 -11.44
N PHE A 168 -38.85 -7.46 -11.58
CA PHE A 168 -38.91 -6.61 -12.77
C PHE A 168 -37.59 -5.84 -13.06
N PHE A 169 -36.77 -5.56 -12.04
CA PHE A 169 -35.46 -4.90 -12.15
C PHE A 169 -34.26 -5.88 -12.22
N TYR A 170 -34.49 -7.19 -12.06
CA TYR A 170 -33.44 -8.17 -11.66
C TYR A 170 -32.67 -8.88 -12.79
N LYS A 171 -32.71 -8.43 -14.05
CA LYS A 171 -31.86 -9.03 -15.10
C LYS A 171 -30.37 -8.67 -14.92
N GLY A 172 -29.84 -9.01 -13.75
CA GLY A 172 -28.49 -8.84 -13.21
C GLY A 172 -28.08 -7.38 -13.09
N TYR A 173 -27.68 -6.98 -11.89
CA TYR A 173 -26.80 -5.82 -11.74
C TYR A 173 -25.44 -6.21 -12.29
N PHE A 174 -25.32 -6.10 -13.60
CA PHE A 174 -24.06 -6.28 -14.31
C PHE A 174 -23.34 -4.94 -14.30
N ILE A 175 -22.12 -4.94 -13.80
CA ILE A 175 -21.21 -3.82 -14.03
C ILE A 175 -20.30 -4.24 -15.17
N ASP A 176 -20.43 -3.50 -16.27
CA ASP A 176 -19.55 -3.59 -17.42
C ASP A 176 -18.68 -2.34 -17.46
N ILE A 177 -17.38 -2.51 -17.24
CA ILE A 177 -16.39 -1.44 -17.29
C ILE A 177 -15.41 -1.74 -18.41
N GLU A 178 -15.26 -0.77 -19.31
CA GLU A 178 -14.27 -0.81 -20.39
C GLU A 178 -13.25 0.31 -20.16
N ILE A 179 -11.99 -0.09 -19.97
CA ILE A 179 -10.86 0.83 -19.85
C ILE A 179 -9.92 0.56 -21.01
N LYS A 180 -9.71 1.59 -21.84
CA LYS A 180 -8.74 1.58 -22.94
C LYS A 180 -7.50 2.33 -22.50
N GLY A 181 -6.35 1.69 -22.66
CA GLY A 181 -5.08 2.26 -22.28
C GLY A 181 -4.01 1.96 -23.33
N ASN A 182 -2.93 2.72 -23.24
CA ASN A 182 -1.70 2.39 -23.92
C ASN A 182 -0.76 1.78 -22.87
N GLY A 183 -0.29 0.59 -23.16
CA GLY A 183 0.88 0.00 -22.56
C GLY A 183 2.10 0.82 -22.90
N TRP A 184 2.94 1.01 -21.90
CA TRP A 184 4.26 1.55 -22.04
C TRP A 184 5.17 0.61 -22.88
N LEU A 185 5.60 1.06 -24.07
CA LEU A 185 6.49 0.32 -24.98
C LEU A 185 7.96 0.78 -24.89
N GLY A 186 8.35 1.41 -23.79
CA GLY A 186 9.71 1.96 -23.65
C GLY A 186 9.97 3.21 -24.49
N GLY A 187 8.92 3.90 -24.97
CA GLY A 187 9.05 5.28 -25.44
C GLY A 187 9.06 6.22 -24.23
N ASP A 188 10.06 7.10 -24.20
CA ASP A 188 10.45 8.06 -23.15
C ASP A 188 9.33 8.41 -22.17
N TYR A 189 9.08 7.49 -21.25
CA TYR A 189 8.85 7.93 -19.90
C TYR A 189 10.23 8.42 -19.48
N PHE A 190 10.31 9.74 -19.31
CA PHE A 190 10.58 10.19 -17.96
C PHE A 190 9.88 9.19 -17.03
N ILE A 191 10.65 8.23 -16.50
CA ILE A 191 10.77 8.12 -15.06
C ILE A 191 10.61 9.57 -14.64
N LYS A 192 9.44 9.98 -14.12
CA LYS A 192 9.52 11.02 -13.12
C LYS A 192 10.53 10.38 -12.22
N GLU A 193 11.79 10.81 -12.33
CA GLU A 193 12.89 10.25 -11.56
C GLU A 193 12.19 9.98 -10.24
N SER A 194 12.17 8.72 -9.80
CA SER A 194 12.38 8.58 -8.38
C SER A 194 13.62 9.43 -8.24
N GLU A 195 13.47 10.69 -7.82
CA GLU A 195 14.65 11.49 -7.64
C GLU A 195 15.54 10.59 -6.78
N PRO A 196 16.82 10.54 -7.17
CA PRO A 196 17.69 9.41 -6.95
C PRO A 196 17.41 8.84 -5.57
N SER A 197 17.08 7.54 -5.52
CA SER A 197 16.85 6.88 -4.24
C SER A 197 17.95 7.34 -3.30
N VAL A 198 17.63 7.64 -2.05
CA VAL A 198 18.65 8.13 -1.11
C VAL A 198 19.90 7.24 -1.07
N TRP A 199 19.77 5.96 -1.49
CA TRP A 199 20.81 4.95 -1.65
C TRP A 199 21.68 5.08 -2.92
N GLU A 200 21.17 5.70 -3.98
CA GLU A 200 21.89 6.01 -5.23
C GLU A 200 22.78 7.25 -5.11
N LEU A 201 22.54 8.09 -4.09
CA LEU A 201 23.37 9.24 -3.77
C LEU A 201 24.76 8.84 -3.26
N GLU A 202 25.70 9.78 -3.38
CA GLU A 202 27.01 9.63 -2.74
C GLU A 202 26.88 9.52 -1.22
N ASN A 203 27.87 8.87 -0.59
CA ASN A 203 27.82 8.54 0.84
C ASN A 203 27.54 9.75 1.74
N PHE A 204 28.09 10.93 1.42
CA PHE A 204 27.94 12.14 2.21
C PHE A 204 26.55 12.76 2.05
N GLU A 205 26.05 12.87 0.81
CA GLU A 205 24.72 13.41 0.51
C GLU A 205 23.62 12.54 1.12
N ARG A 206 23.78 11.21 0.98
CA ARG A 206 22.91 10.23 1.63
C ARG A 206 22.85 10.40 3.15
N GLY A 207 24.01 10.56 3.79
CA GLY A 207 24.10 10.76 5.24
C GLY A 207 23.33 11.99 5.69
N LYS A 208 23.58 13.12 5.01
CA LYS A 208 22.93 14.41 5.28
C LYS A 208 21.40 14.32 5.28
N ILE A 209 20.85 13.70 4.25
CA ILE A 209 19.40 13.54 4.07
C ILE A 209 18.78 12.67 5.16
N ILE A 210 19.43 11.55 5.47
CA ILE A 210 18.95 10.62 6.49
C ILE A 210 18.99 11.28 7.87
N GLU A 211 20.04 12.06 8.15
CA GLU A 211 20.17 12.81 9.40
C GLU A 211 19.09 13.90 9.55
N GLU A 212 18.77 14.62 8.46
CA GLU A 212 17.64 15.57 8.42
C GLU A 212 16.30 14.87 8.70
N TYR A 213 16.05 13.74 8.05
CA TYR A 213 14.84 12.93 8.27
C TYR A 213 14.69 12.48 9.73
N LEU A 214 15.79 12.07 10.36
CA LEU A 214 15.81 11.65 11.76
C LEU A 214 15.81 12.82 12.76
N GLY A 215 15.84 14.07 12.28
CA GLY A 215 15.85 15.26 13.13
C GLY A 215 17.14 15.42 13.93
N CYS A 216 18.28 15.06 13.34
CA CYS A 216 19.59 15.27 13.94
C CYS A 216 19.86 16.76 14.16
N ASN A 217 20.55 17.08 15.26
CA ASN A 217 20.68 18.46 15.75
C ASN A 217 22.13 18.93 15.92
N LEU A 218 23.10 18.13 15.49
CA LEU A 218 24.51 18.50 15.43
C LEU A 218 24.91 18.82 13.98
N PRO A 219 25.99 19.58 13.76
CA PRO A 219 26.58 19.76 12.43
C PRO A 219 26.90 18.43 11.73
N TYR A 220 26.81 18.37 10.40
CA TYR A 220 27.05 17.13 9.63
C TYR A 220 28.50 16.61 9.72
N ASP A 221 29.45 17.48 10.03
CA ASP A 221 30.86 17.16 10.24
C ASP A 221 31.20 16.94 11.72
N TYR A 222 30.19 16.86 12.59
CA TYR A 222 30.41 16.66 14.01
C TYR A 222 31.05 15.30 14.29
N PRO A 223 32.05 15.23 15.18
CA PRO A 223 32.79 14.01 15.40
C PRO A 223 31.91 12.95 16.06
N VAL A 224 31.83 11.78 15.40
CA VAL A 224 31.31 10.51 15.93
C VAL A 224 29.80 10.43 16.18
N VAL A 225 29.13 11.53 16.54
CA VAL A 225 27.71 11.55 16.91
C VAL A 225 26.97 12.63 16.12
N ASP A 226 25.71 12.36 15.79
CA ASP A 226 24.91 13.21 14.88
C ASP A 226 23.77 13.92 15.63
N SER A 227 23.42 13.44 16.83
CA SER A 227 22.43 14.10 17.68
C SER A 227 22.75 14.00 19.16
N PHE A 228 22.39 15.05 19.91
CA PHE A 228 22.47 15.09 21.36
C PHE A 228 21.18 15.63 22.00
N ASP A 229 20.49 14.78 22.76
CA ASP A 229 19.38 15.17 23.63
C ASP A 229 19.93 15.61 24.99
N ARG A 230 20.00 16.94 25.18
CA ARG A 230 20.51 17.55 26.43
C ARG A 230 19.67 17.20 27.66
N LYS A 231 18.36 16.98 27.50
CA LYS A 231 17.47 16.68 28.62
C LYS A 231 17.69 15.25 29.12
N LYS A 232 17.83 14.30 28.18
CA LYS A 232 18.07 12.88 28.50
C LYS A 232 19.55 12.54 28.70
N GLY A 233 20.46 13.40 28.25
CA GLY A 233 21.89 13.10 28.17
C GLY A 233 22.19 11.97 27.18
N MET A 234 21.46 11.92 26.07
CA MET A 234 21.56 10.82 25.10
C MET A 234 22.29 11.30 23.86
N VAL A 235 23.42 10.66 23.55
CA VAL A 235 24.11 10.84 22.27
C VAL A 235 23.65 9.77 21.29
N THR A 236 23.40 10.17 20.05
CA THR A 236 22.93 9.28 18.98
C THR A 236 23.93 9.31 17.83
N LEU A 237 24.34 8.13 17.37
CA LEU A 237 25.06 7.93 16.12
C LEU A 237 24.10 7.27 15.11
N VAL A 238 23.99 7.87 13.94
CA VAL A 238 23.28 7.39 12.77
C VAL A 238 24.30 6.79 11.81
N ARG A 239 24.02 5.59 11.33
CA ARG A 239 24.87 4.93 10.33
C ARG A 239 23.98 4.44 9.20
N SER A 240 24.19 4.97 7.99
CA SER A 240 23.51 4.49 6.78
C SER A 240 24.37 3.45 6.06
N ILE A 241 23.80 2.27 5.79
CA ILE A 241 24.47 1.18 5.06
C ILE A 241 23.52 0.63 4.01
N ASP A 242 23.93 0.72 2.73
CA ASP A 242 23.28 -0.03 1.67
C ASP A 242 23.74 -1.50 1.69
N HIS A 243 22.93 -2.35 2.31
CA HIS A 243 23.19 -3.77 2.45
C HIS A 243 23.10 -4.56 1.12
N THR A 244 22.60 -3.94 0.05
CA THR A 244 22.46 -4.56 -1.29
C THR A 244 23.74 -4.44 -2.12
N THR A 245 24.65 -3.53 -1.74
CA THR A 245 25.93 -3.35 -2.45
C THR A 245 26.85 -4.57 -2.35
N LYS A 246 27.67 -4.78 -3.39
CA LYS A 246 28.68 -5.86 -3.45
C LYS A 246 29.62 -5.91 -2.24
N THR A 247 29.86 -4.75 -1.62
CA THR A 247 30.69 -4.58 -0.43
C THR A 247 30.03 -5.25 0.79
N TYR A 248 28.74 -5.01 1.01
CA TYR A 248 28.00 -5.45 2.20
C TYR A 248 27.22 -6.75 2.02
N LEU A 249 27.12 -7.27 0.79
CA LEU A 249 26.83 -8.68 0.54
C LEU A 249 27.87 -9.61 1.18
N LYS A 250 29.09 -9.12 1.40
CA LYS A 250 30.10 -9.81 2.21
C LYS A 250 29.85 -9.51 3.68
N THR A 251 29.30 -10.49 4.41
CA THR A 251 28.90 -10.36 5.82
C THR A 251 30.03 -9.90 6.75
N GLU A 252 31.27 -10.28 6.48
CA GLU A 252 32.44 -9.82 7.26
C GLU A 252 32.65 -8.30 7.17
N GLN A 253 32.41 -7.71 6.01
CA GLN A 253 32.55 -6.27 5.82
C GLN A 253 31.44 -5.51 6.54
N LEU A 254 30.20 -6.02 6.49
CA LEU A 254 29.07 -5.48 7.24
C LEU A 254 29.36 -5.51 8.74
N LYS A 255 29.80 -6.66 9.25
CA LYS A 255 30.18 -6.84 10.66
C LYS A 255 31.26 -5.85 11.09
N ARG A 256 32.35 -5.76 10.32
CA ARG A 256 33.47 -4.84 10.63
C ARG A 256 33.02 -3.39 10.73
N THR A 257 32.25 -2.90 9.75
CA THR A 257 31.75 -1.51 9.75
C THR A 257 30.88 -1.21 10.97
N LEU A 258 30.04 -2.16 11.37
CA LEU A 258 29.18 -2.02 12.55
C LEU A 258 30.00 -2.01 13.85
N GLU A 259 30.98 -2.91 13.97
CA GLU A 259 31.86 -2.98 15.14
C GLU A 259 32.73 -1.73 15.30
N GLU A 260 33.25 -1.18 14.20
CA GLU A 260 33.98 0.09 14.20
C GLU A 260 33.08 1.25 14.63
N SER A 261 31.82 1.28 14.16
CA SER A 261 30.85 2.31 14.56
C SER A 261 30.53 2.23 16.05
N LEU A 262 30.29 1.03 16.57
CA LEU A 262 30.06 0.81 17.99
C LEU A 262 31.28 1.20 18.83
N PHE A 263 32.49 0.83 18.41
CA PHE A 263 33.71 1.17 19.11
C PHE A 263 33.93 2.68 19.20
N LYS A 264 33.71 3.41 18.10
CA LYS A 264 33.78 4.89 18.08
C LYS A 264 32.75 5.48 19.05
N LEU A 265 31.51 5.03 18.97
CA LEU A 265 30.44 5.51 19.84
C LEU A 265 30.72 5.24 21.32
N CYS A 266 31.24 4.07 21.69
CA CYS A 266 31.58 3.75 23.07
C CYS A 266 32.71 4.62 23.62
N ASN A 267 33.71 4.94 22.79
CA ASN A 267 34.87 5.73 23.20
C ASN A 267 34.66 7.25 23.11
N PHE A 268 33.52 7.71 22.59
CA PHE A 268 33.21 9.13 22.51
C PHE A 268 33.04 9.75 23.90
N LYS A 269 33.89 10.73 24.24
CA LYS A 269 33.94 11.41 25.55
C LYS A 269 33.46 12.86 25.49
N GLY A 270 32.77 13.26 24.42
CA GLY A 270 32.43 14.66 24.18
C GLY A 270 33.52 15.40 23.42
N THR A 271 33.33 16.71 23.29
CA THR A 271 34.08 17.60 22.39
C THR A 271 34.64 18.83 23.10
N GLU A 272 34.75 18.77 24.44
CA GLU A 272 35.41 19.82 25.21
C GLU A 272 36.85 20.02 24.72
N GLY A 273 37.15 21.25 24.28
CA GLY A 273 38.49 21.61 23.78
C GLY A 273 38.77 21.16 22.34
N HIS A 274 37.77 20.71 21.59
CA HIS A 274 37.91 20.50 20.15
C HIS A 274 38.01 21.87 19.44
N SER A 275 39.07 22.11 18.66
CA SER A 275 39.37 23.42 18.06
C SER A 275 38.24 23.97 17.18
N ASP A 276 37.50 23.06 16.55
CA ASP A 276 36.50 23.39 15.54
C ASP A 276 35.06 23.42 16.10
N ILE A 277 34.88 23.22 17.41
CA ILE A 277 33.56 23.15 18.05
C ILE A 277 33.52 24.10 19.24
N ASP A 278 32.69 25.13 19.14
CA ASP A 278 32.51 26.13 20.19
C ASP A 278 31.03 26.42 20.46
N GLY A 279 30.78 27.12 21.57
CA GLY A 279 29.47 27.59 21.98
C GLY A 279 28.53 26.46 22.35
N ASP A 280 27.29 26.56 21.87
CA ASP A 280 26.22 25.65 22.27
C ASP A 280 26.49 24.20 21.83
N ASN A 281 27.27 23.95 20.78
CA ASN A 281 27.51 22.60 20.22
C ASN A 281 28.52 21.75 21.02
N VAL A 282 29.15 22.30 22.06
CA VAL A 282 30.08 21.55 22.90
C VAL A 282 29.33 20.51 23.75
N ILE A 283 29.69 19.23 23.59
CA ILE A 283 29.17 18.14 24.40
C ILE A 283 30.19 17.80 25.46
N ARG A 284 29.76 17.89 26.72
CA ARG A 284 30.59 17.57 27.89
C ARG A 284 30.49 16.10 28.26
N ALA A 285 31.61 15.50 28.64
CA ALA A 285 31.69 14.08 28.99
C ALA A 285 30.67 13.70 30.10
N ASP A 286 30.54 14.57 31.10
CA ASP A 286 29.65 14.39 32.26
C ASP A 286 28.16 14.46 31.90
N LYS A 287 27.81 15.02 30.74
CA LYS A 287 26.42 15.13 30.26
C LYS A 287 25.98 13.93 29.43
N ILE A 288 26.90 13.02 29.07
CA ILE A 288 26.59 11.80 28.33
C ILE A 288 26.18 10.71 29.32
N LYS A 289 24.89 10.38 29.34
CA LYS A 289 24.28 9.37 30.23
C LYS A 289 23.88 8.10 29.48
N LYS A 290 23.48 8.23 28.21
CA LYS A 290 23.02 7.14 27.36
C LYS A 290 23.60 7.28 25.95
N ARG A 291 23.74 6.15 25.26
CA ARG A 291 24.24 6.07 23.89
C ARG A 291 23.23 5.32 23.04
N LYS A 292 22.97 5.81 21.84
CA LYS A 292 22.08 5.19 20.86
C LYS A 292 22.78 5.07 19.51
N LEU A 293 22.61 3.93 18.85
CA LEU A 293 23.07 3.69 17.48
C LEU A 293 21.85 3.34 16.63
N ILE A 294 21.57 4.17 15.63
CA ILE A 294 20.53 3.95 14.62
C ILE A 294 21.22 3.47 13.34
N LEU A 295 20.95 2.22 12.95
CA LEU A 295 21.39 1.68 11.68
C LEU A 295 20.27 1.84 10.67
N VAL A 296 20.51 2.64 9.64
CA VAL A 296 19.56 2.89 8.54
C VAL A 296 19.97 2.04 7.34
N VAL A 297 19.00 1.32 6.76
CA VAL A 297 19.20 0.39 5.63
C VAL A 297 18.06 0.56 4.61
N PRO A 298 18.29 0.19 3.33
CA PRO A 298 17.21 0.17 2.35
C PRO A 298 16.10 -0.82 2.73
N GLU A 299 14.90 -0.62 2.16
CA GLU A 299 13.73 -1.47 2.47
C GLU A 299 13.88 -2.92 2.01
N ASN A 300 14.76 -3.16 1.03
CA ASN A 300 15.07 -4.48 0.50
C ASN A 300 15.32 -5.52 1.59
N ASP A 301 15.03 -6.78 1.24
CA ASP A 301 15.22 -7.88 2.17
C ASP A 301 16.69 -8.25 2.32
N MET A 302 17.13 -8.31 3.59
CA MET A 302 18.45 -8.82 3.93
C MET A 302 18.49 -10.34 3.74
N THR A 303 19.65 -10.84 3.31
CA THR A 303 19.91 -12.28 3.31
C THR A 303 19.94 -12.83 4.74
N ALA A 304 19.60 -14.11 4.92
CA ALA A 304 19.64 -14.75 6.24
C ALA A 304 21.00 -14.60 6.96
N ALA A 305 22.10 -14.57 6.20
CA ALA A 305 23.43 -14.36 6.74
C ALA A 305 23.64 -12.92 7.25
N GLN A 306 23.12 -11.91 6.56
CA GLN A 306 23.15 -10.51 7.02
C GLN A 306 22.25 -10.32 8.24
N THR A 307 21.05 -10.90 8.25
CA THR A 307 20.14 -10.86 9.41
C THR A 307 20.79 -11.43 10.66
N LYS A 308 21.53 -12.54 10.52
CA LYS A 308 22.31 -13.12 11.62
C LYS A 308 23.36 -12.15 12.16
N VAL A 309 24.12 -11.48 11.28
CA VAL A 309 25.11 -10.47 11.69
C VAL A 309 24.46 -9.32 12.45
N ILE A 310 23.31 -8.80 11.99
CA ILE A 310 22.58 -7.73 12.68
C ILE A 310 22.09 -8.16 14.06
N LEU A 311 21.62 -9.41 14.20
CA LEU A 311 21.16 -9.95 15.48
C LEU A 311 22.32 -10.15 16.48
N GLU A 312 23.47 -10.66 16.01
CA GLU A 312 24.69 -10.75 16.82
C GLU A 312 25.18 -9.36 17.25
N PHE A 313 25.11 -8.39 16.33
CA PHE A 313 25.48 -7.02 16.60
C PHE A 313 24.56 -6.32 17.61
N SER A 314 23.24 -6.48 17.48
CA SER A 314 22.27 -5.90 18.42
C SER A 314 22.52 -6.40 19.85
N THR A 315 22.84 -7.69 19.99
CA THR A 315 23.24 -8.30 21.26
C THR A 315 24.50 -7.65 21.83
N LYS A 316 25.51 -7.39 20.99
CA LYS A 316 26.76 -6.72 21.39
C LYS A 316 26.53 -5.26 21.83
N CYS A 317 25.59 -4.54 21.20
CA CYS A 317 25.20 -3.19 21.60
C CYS A 317 24.59 -3.18 23.01
N VAL A 318 23.70 -4.14 23.31
CA VAL A 318 23.10 -4.29 24.65
C VAL A 318 24.17 -4.51 25.71
N PHE A 319 25.13 -5.41 25.47
CA PHE A 319 26.27 -5.63 26.38
C PHE A 319 27.16 -4.40 26.56
N SER A 320 27.21 -3.52 25.56
CA SER A 320 27.97 -2.26 25.60
C SER A 320 27.16 -1.09 26.18
N ASN A 321 25.95 -1.34 26.68
CA ASN A 321 25.01 -0.33 27.16
C ASN A 321 24.67 0.73 26.10
N VAL A 322 24.53 0.29 24.84
CA VAL A 322 24.13 1.10 23.69
C VAL A 322 22.76 0.65 23.21
N GLU A 323 21.82 1.58 23.13
CA GLU A 323 20.51 1.33 22.51
C GLU A 323 20.70 1.16 21.00
N PHE A 324 20.31 0.02 20.45
CA PHE A 324 20.39 -0.25 19.02
C PHE A 324 19.01 -0.20 18.38
N VAL A 325 18.88 0.54 17.28
CA VAL A 325 17.67 0.61 16.47
C VAL A 325 18.04 0.33 15.01
N LEU A 326 17.32 -0.62 14.40
CA LEU A 326 17.37 -0.87 12.97
C LEU A 326 16.19 -0.14 12.32
N GLU A 327 16.47 0.70 11.34
CA GLU A 327 15.47 1.49 10.64
C GLU A 327 15.57 1.23 9.14
N LYS A 328 14.46 0.78 8.55
CA LYS A 328 14.34 0.66 7.10
C LYS A 328 13.84 1.99 6.56
N TYR A 329 14.54 2.52 5.56
CA TYR A 329 14.22 3.82 4.99
C TYR A 329 14.43 3.82 3.49
N GLN A 330 13.41 4.27 2.77
CA GLN A 330 13.44 4.47 1.32
C GLN A 330 12.69 5.76 1.03
N ILE A 331 13.37 6.75 0.44
CA ILE A 331 12.73 7.88 -0.21
C ILE A 331 13.06 7.78 -1.69
N SER A 332 12.01 7.69 -2.51
CA SER A 332 12.04 8.23 -3.86
C SER A 332 11.91 9.71 -3.69
N TYR A 333 13.01 10.40 -3.96
CA TYR A 333 12.89 11.83 -4.08
C TYR A 333 11.87 12.13 -5.20
#